data_AF-A0A377NGU0-F1
#
_entry.id   AF-A0A377NGU0-F1
#
_cell.length_a   1.000
_cell.length_b   1.000
_cell.length_c   1.000
_cell.angle_alpha   90.00
_cell.angle_beta   90.00
_cell.angle_gamma   90.00
#
_symmetry.space_group_name_H-M   'P 1'
#
loop_
_entity.id
_entity.type
_entity.pdbx_description
1 polymer ?
#
loop_
_entity_poly.entity_id
_entity_poly.type
_entity_poly.pdbx_seq_one_letter_code
_entity_poly.pdbx_strand_id
1 'polypeptide(L)'
;MLFVWAEFIRGIPLIFVIFWLYFLLPVVFGSSMPGALTVILALAWFTSAAVMHSTLAGIESLPTGQERGGDSLGFQPVADFAYFAAAAGMA
;
A
#
# COMPACT_ATOMS: atom_id res chain seq x y z
N MET A 1 13.84 0.26 3.25
CA MET A 1 13.62 -1.02 2.54
C MET A 1 12.33 -0.98 1.73
N LEU A 2 11.15 -0.84 2.33
CA LEU A 2 9.87 -0.82 1.60
C LEU A 2 9.78 0.30 0.53
N PHE A 3 10.23 1.52 0.86
CA PHE A 3 10.31 2.64 -0.09
C PHE A 3 11.18 2.36 -1.33
N VAL A 4 12.26 1.60 -1.18
CA VAL A 4 13.14 1.24 -2.30
C VAL A 4 12.42 0.32 -3.29
N TRP A 5 11.62 -0.61 -2.78
CA TRP A 5 10.79 -1.49 -3.61
C TRP A 5 9.70 -0.72 -4.37
N ALA A 6 9.06 0.26 -3.74
CA ALA A 6 8.01 1.06 -4.39
C ALA A 6 8.58 1.99 -5.46
N GLU A 7 9.71 2.64 -5.20
CA GLU A 7 10.45 3.44 -6.19
C GLU A 7 10.87 2.57 -7.39
N PHE A 8 11.35 1.35 -7.14
CA PHE A 8 11.70 0.41 -8.21
C PHE A 8 10.51 0.05 -9.09
N ILE A 9 9.36 -0.31 -8.51
CA ILE A 9 8.16 -0.67 -9.27
C ILE A 9 7.64 0.51 -10.08
N ARG A 10 7.63 1.72 -9.50
CA ARG A 10 7.18 2.93 -10.16
C ARG A 10 8.11 3.38 -11.30
N GLY A 11 9.38 2.96 -11.26
CA GLY A 11 10.33 3.14 -12.36
C GLY A 11 10.05 2.27 -13.58
N ILE A 12 9.26 1.19 -13.44
CA ILE A 12 8.86 0.32 -14.54
C ILE A 12 7.52 0.82 -15.10
N PRO A 13 7.40 1.08 -16.41
CA PRO A 13 6.12 1.45 -16.98
C PRO A 13 5.07 0.35 -16.78
N LEU A 14 3.87 0.72 -16.32
CA LEU A 14 2.78 -0.22 -16.00
C LEU A 14 2.48 -1.21 -17.14
N ILE A 15 2.59 -0.77 -18.40
CA ILE A 15 2.37 -1.63 -19.56
C ILE A 15 3.35 -2.81 -19.60
N PHE A 16 4.60 -2.64 -19.17
CA PHE A 16 5.54 -3.74 -19.06
C PHE A 16 5.12 -4.73 -17.98
N VAL A 17 4.61 -4.24 -16.84
CA VAL A 17 4.12 -5.12 -15.76
C VAL A 17 2.94 -5.96 -16.24
N ILE A 18 1.98 -5.34 -16.93
CA ILE A 18 0.84 -6.05 -17.53
C ILE A 18 1.32 -7.08 -18.55
N PHE A 19 2.25 -6.70 -19.44
CA PHE A 19 2.83 -7.59 -20.44
C PHE A 19 3.47 -8.81 -19.78
N TRP A 20 4.37 -8.60 -18.82
CA TRP A 20 5.05 -9.69 -18.13
C TRP A 20 4.04 -10.60 -17.45
N LEU A 21 3.11 -10.07 -16.67
CA LEU A 21 2.11 -10.91 -15.99
C LEU A 21 1.22 -11.69 -16.97
N TYR A 22 0.88 -11.10 -18.12
CA TYR A 22 0.03 -11.76 -19.12
C TYR A 22 0.66 -13.03 -19.68
N PHE A 23 1.98 -13.01 -19.92
CA PHE A 23 2.70 -14.16 -20.45
C PHE A 23 3.28 -15.08 -19.36
N LEU A 24 3.70 -14.55 -18.22
CA LEU A 24 4.34 -15.34 -17.16
C LEU A 24 3.33 -16.11 -16.30
N LEU A 25 2.17 -15.51 -15.97
CA LEU A 25 1.18 -16.19 -15.11
C LEU A 25 0.71 -17.52 -15.72
N PRO A 26 0.35 -17.61 -17.02
CA PRO A 26 -0.03 -18.89 -17.61
C PRO A 26 1.07 -19.95 -17.58
N VAL A 27 2.33 -19.53 -17.72
CA VAL A 27 3.49 -20.44 -17.64
C VAL A 27 3.67 -20.98 -16.22
N VAL A 28 3.51 -20.12 -15.22
CA VAL A 28 3.65 -20.49 -13.80
C VAL A 28 2.50 -21.39 -13.34
N PHE A 29 1.27 -21.08 -13.74
CA PHE A 29 0.06 -21.80 -13.32
C PHE A 29 -0.34 -22.95 -14.26
N GLY A 30 0.41 -23.17 -15.35
CA GLY A 30 0.15 -24.23 -16.33
C GLY A 30 -1.22 -24.17 -17.01
N SER A 31 -1.92 -23.02 -16.92
CA SER A 31 -3.29 -22.85 -17.36
C SER A 31 -3.53 -21.44 -17.87
N SER A 32 -4.45 -21.29 -18.82
CA SER A 32 -4.83 -19.97 -19.34
C SER A 32 -5.51 -19.15 -18.24
N MET A 33 -4.93 -18.01 -17.88
CA MET A 33 -5.57 -17.05 -16.99
C MET A 33 -6.50 -16.11 -17.78
N PRO A 34 -7.65 -15.70 -17.20
CA PRO A 34 -8.46 -14.63 -17.77
C PRO A 34 -7.65 -13.34 -17.87
N GLY A 35 -7.66 -12.67 -19.04
CA GLY A 35 -6.90 -11.42 -19.23
C GLY A 35 -7.25 -10.32 -18.23
N ALA A 36 -8.51 -10.26 -17.79
CA ALA A 36 -8.95 -9.35 -16.75
C ALA A 36 -8.20 -9.56 -15.42
N LEU A 37 -7.95 -10.82 -15.03
CA LEU A 37 -7.26 -11.14 -13.79
C LEU A 37 -5.81 -10.66 -13.82
N THR A 38 -5.12 -10.86 -14.94
CA THR A 38 -3.77 -10.32 -15.16
C THR A 38 -3.72 -8.82 -14.98
N VAL A 39 -4.67 -8.09 -15.57
CA VAL A 39 -4.72 -6.62 -15.48
C VAL A 39 -5.01 -6.19 -14.04
N ILE A 40 -5.94 -6.83 -13.35
CA ILE A 40 -6.25 -6.56 -11.94
C ILE A 40 -5.01 -6.76 -11.08
N LEU A 41 -4.28 -7.86 -11.26
CA LEU A 41 -3.05 -8.15 -10.51
C LEU A 41 -1.95 -7.11 -10.79
N ALA A 42 -1.75 -6.75 -12.07
CA ALA A 42 -0.79 -5.74 -12.46
C ALA A 42 -1.11 -4.37 -11.83
N LEU A 43 -2.38 -3.96 -11.90
CA LEU A 43 -2.84 -2.72 -11.30
C LEU A 43 -2.70 -2.75 -9.79
N ALA A 44 -3.15 -3.81 -9.11
CA ALA A 44 -3.04 -3.94 -7.66
C ALA A 44 -1.58 -3.86 -7.18
N TRP A 45 -0.68 -4.54 -7.89
CA TRP A 45 0.76 -4.50 -7.59
C TRP A 45 1.32 -3.09 -7.77
N PHE A 46 1.05 -2.45 -8.91
CA PHE A 46 1.55 -1.11 -9.22
C PHE A 46 0.95 -0.03 -8.29
N THR A 47 -0.35 -0.09 -7.99
CA THR A 47 -1.03 0.89 -7.13
C THR A 47 -0.61 0.75 -5.67
N SER A 48 -0.30 -0.46 -5.19
CA SER A 48 0.17 -0.66 -3.82
C SER A 48 1.42 0.16 -3.49
N ALA A 49 2.33 0.35 -4.47
CA ALA A 49 3.50 1.21 -4.33
C ALA A 49 3.12 2.68 -4.09
N ALA A 50 2.07 3.18 -4.78
CA ALA A 50 1.55 4.52 -4.56
C ALA A 50 0.82 4.65 -3.22
N VAL A 51 -0.01 3.66 -2.86
CA VAL A 51 -0.73 3.62 -1.57
C VAL A 51 0.26 3.70 -0.41
N MET A 52 1.39 2.99 -0.47
CA MET A 52 2.40 3.03 0.58
C MET A 52 2.93 4.45 0.88
N HIS A 53 3.18 5.26 -0.16
CA HIS A 53 3.63 6.64 0.03
C HIS A 53 2.50 7.52 0.59
N SER A 54 1.27 7.33 0.10
CA SER A 54 0.10 8.04 0.62
C SER A 54 -0.17 7.71 2.09
N THR A 55 0.00 6.45 2.50
CA THR A 55 -0.16 6.03 3.89
C THR A 55 0.92 6.66 4.79
N LEU A 56 2.19 6.65 4.38
CA LEU A 56 3.25 7.30 5.16
C LEU A 56 2.99 8.81 5.27
N ALA A 57 2.70 9.49 4.16
CA ALA A 57 2.40 10.91 4.17
C ALA A 57 1.18 11.24 5.04
N GLY A 58 0.18 10.34 5.08
CA GLY A 58 -0.95 10.45 5.99
C GLY A 58 -0.54 10.40 7.46
N ILE A 59 0.32 9.45 7.84
CA ILE A 59 0.85 9.34 9.21
C ILE A 59 1.70 10.56 9.57
N GLU A 60 2.58 11.01 8.68
CA GLU A 60 3.47 12.17 8.92
C GLU A 60 2.73 13.50 8.95
N SER A 61 1.54 13.60 8.34
CA SER A 61 0.73 14.82 8.37
C SER A 61 0.12 15.15 9.74
N LEU A 62 0.24 14.23 10.71
CA LEU A 62 -0.35 14.38 12.03
C LEU A 62 0.38 15.44 12.89
N PRO A 63 -0.35 16.25 13.68
CA PRO A 63 0.25 17.17 14.63
C PRO A 63 1.01 16.43 15.74
N THR A 64 2.24 16.86 16.03
CA THR A 64 3.15 16.29 17.06
C THR A 64 2.63 16.33 18.52
N GLY A 65 1.45 16.94 18.76
CA GLY A 65 0.78 16.93 20.05
C GLY A 65 -0.09 15.69 20.30
N GLN A 66 -0.50 14.97 19.25
CA GLN A 66 -1.35 13.77 19.35
C GLN A 66 -0.58 12.59 19.98
N GLU A 67 0.69 12.42 19.61
CA GLU A 67 1.58 11.37 20.14
C GLU A 67 1.81 11.50 21.67
N ARG A 68 1.89 12.74 22.19
CA ARG A 68 2.06 13.00 23.63
C ARG A 68 0.75 12.97 24.41
N GLY A 69 -0.38 13.19 23.72
CA GLY A 69 -1.72 13.15 24.32
C GLY A 69 -2.12 11.74 24.74
N GLY A 70 -1.84 10.74 23.90
CA GLY A 70 -2.12 9.33 24.18
C GLY A 70 -1.36 8.80 25.39
N ASP A 71 -0.07 9.12 25.49
CA ASP A 71 0.77 8.77 26.65
C ASP A 71 0.23 9.39 27.95
N SER A 72 -0.23 10.64 27.91
CA SER A 72 -0.77 11.33 29.09
C SER A 72 -2.13 10.78 29.54
N LEU A 73 -2.86 10.11 28.63
CA LEU A 73 -4.14 9.44 28.91
C LEU A 73 -3.96 7.95 29.28
N GLY A 74 -2.72 7.45 29.29
CA GLY A 74 -2.41 6.06 29.64
C GLY A 74 -2.77 5.05 28.54
N PHE A 75 -2.88 5.48 27.29
CA PHE A 75 -3.16 4.56 26.19
C PHE A 75 -1.98 3.63 25.89
N GLN A 76 -2.30 2.38 25.57
CA GLN A 76 -1.33 1.48 24.95
C GLN A 76 -1.23 1.83 23.46
N PRO A 77 -0.06 1.66 22.79
CA PRO A 77 0.17 2.12 21.41
C PRO A 77 -0.88 1.66 20.39
N VAL A 78 -1.51 0.51 20.62
CA VAL A 78 -2.57 -0.05 19.76
C VAL A 78 -3.91 0.68 19.94
N ALA A 79 -4.23 1.09 21.17
CA ALA A 79 -5.45 1.87 21.45
C ALA A 79 -5.34 3.29 20.91
N ASP A 80 -4.13 3.86 20.95
CA ASP A 80 -3.85 5.18 20.40
C ASP A 80 -4.07 5.17 18.88
N PHE A 81 -3.55 4.16 18.16
CA PHE A 81 -3.78 3.99 16.71
C PHE A 81 -5.26 3.86 16.35
N ALA A 82 -6.05 3.12 17.14
CA ALA A 82 -7.49 2.96 16.92
C ALA A 82 -8.25 4.28 17.15
N TYR A 83 -7.87 5.05 18.18
CA TYR A 83 -8.46 6.37 18.43
C TYR A 83 -8.06 7.37 17.34
N PHE A 84 -6.82 7.33 16.86
CA PHE A 84 -6.35 8.14 15.73
C PHE A 84 -7.10 7.81 14.44
N ALA A 85 -7.28 6.53 14.11
CA ALA A 85 -8.05 6.13 12.93
C ALA A 85 -9.51 6.64 12.98
N ALA A 86 -10.13 6.59 14.16
CA ALA A 86 -11.46 7.15 14.37
C ALA A 86 -11.48 8.69 14.28
N ALA A 87 -10.50 9.39 14.85
CA ALA A 87 -10.41 10.85 14.85
C ALA A 87 -10.08 11.43 13.46
N ALA A 88 -9.28 10.71 12.66
CA ALA A 88 -8.95 11.07 11.29
C ALA A 88 -10.07 10.72 10.27
N GLY A 89 -11.19 10.15 10.72
CA GLY A 89 -12.31 9.76 9.85
C GLY A 89 -11.99 8.57 8.94
N MET A 90 -11.06 7.72 9.34
CA MET A 90 -10.63 6.53 8.59
C MET A 90 -11.40 5.26 8.99
N ALA A 91 -12.33 5.35 9.94
CA ALA A 91 -13.18 4.27 10.47
C ALA A 91 -14.64 4.40 10.01
#